data_AF-A0A2E9NCC9-F1
#
_entry.id   AF-A0A2E9NCC9-F1
#
_cell.length_a   1.000
_cell.length_b   1.000
_cell.length_c   1.000
_cell.angle_alpha   90.00
_cell.angle_beta   90.00
_cell.angle_gamma   90.00
#
_symmetry.space_group_name_H-M   'P 1'
#
loop_
_entity.id
_entity.type
_entity.pdbx_description
1 polymer ?
#
loop_
_entity_poly.entity_id
_entity_poly.type
_entity_poly.pdbx_seq_one_letter_code
_entity_poly.pdbx_strand_id
1 'polypeptide(L)'
;MKAISSMATRLLLADLMAAADDAGLGHVEIESVGGVDAADRVAAGEEFDLVFLADGALAKLAAGGHVVAASVAPLVLSQVAVGAPSGTDAPATAVSDPAFPDAAAVREAIREARKIGYSTGPSGTALVSMIEDWGLSA
;
A
#
# COMPACT_ATOMS: atom_id res chain seq x y z
N MET A 1 9.33 19.68 -7.62
CA MET A 1 8.69 19.38 -6.31
C MET A 1 9.19 18.03 -5.83
N LYS A 2 9.29 17.83 -4.52
CA LYS A 2 9.63 16.54 -3.89
C LYS A 2 8.39 15.91 -3.29
N ALA A 3 8.23 14.61 -3.48
CA ALA A 3 7.13 13.87 -2.91
C ALA A 3 7.60 12.55 -2.30
N ILE A 4 6.87 12.10 -1.29
CA ILE A 4 7.04 10.76 -0.72
C ILE A 4 5.75 9.96 -0.87
N SER A 5 5.92 8.66 -1.13
CA SER A 5 4.81 7.74 -1.33
C SER A 5 5.08 6.36 -0.74
N SER A 6 4.02 5.60 -0.54
CA SER A 6 4.14 4.17 -0.25
C SER A 6 4.45 3.35 -1.51
N MET A 7 5.10 2.20 -1.34
CA MET A 7 5.34 1.25 -2.43
C MET A 7 4.07 0.80 -3.19
N ALA A 8 2.89 0.84 -2.56
CA ALA A 8 1.64 0.35 -3.15
C ALA A 8 1.23 1.11 -4.43
N THR A 9 1.54 2.41 -4.50
CA THR A 9 1.16 3.27 -5.63
C THR A 9 2.34 3.64 -6.52
N ARG A 10 3.53 3.06 -6.29
CA ARG A 10 4.77 3.46 -6.96
C ARG A 10 4.66 3.49 -8.50
N LEU A 11 4.18 2.40 -9.09
CA LEU A 11 4.10 2.28 -10.56
C LEU A 11 3.07 3.25 -11.14
N LEU A 12 1.89 3.32 -10.52
CA LEU A 12 0.85 4.27 -10.91
C LEU A 12 1.36 5.72 -10.84
N LEU A 13 2.02 6.09 -9.74
CA LEU A 13 2.53 7.45 -9.56
C LEU A 13 3.64 7.76 -10.57
N ALA A 14 4.50 6.79 -10.91
CA ALA A 14 5.50 6.98 -11.96
C ALA A 14 4.84 7.30 -13.32
N ASP A 15 3.79 6.57 -13.70
CA ASP A 15 3.05 6.83 -14.94
C ASP A 15 2.34 8.19 -14.91
N LEU A 16 1.72 8.54 -13.77
CA LEU A 16 1.06 9.83 -13.60
C LEU A 16 2.04 11.02 -13.65
N MET A 17 3.24 10.88 -13.10
CA MET A 17 4.25 11.95 -13.15
C MET A 17 4.80 12.13 -14.55
N ALA A 18 5.05 11.05 -15.28
CA ALA A 18 5.44 11.12 -16.69
C ALA A 18 4.36 11.84 -17.52
N ALA A 19 3.08 11.50 -17.31
CA ALA A 19 1.98 12.17 -17.98
C ALA A 19 1.84 13.65 -17.59
N ALA A 20 2.11 14.00 -16.33
CA ALA A 20 2.10 15.39 -15.86
C ALA A 20 3.24 16.23 -16.47
N ASP A 21 4.43 15.64 -16.59
CA ASP A 21 5.58 16.24 -17.28
C ASP A 21 5.28 16.51 -18.75
N ASP A 22 4.75 15.51 -19.46
CA ASP A 22 4.36 15.64 -20.88
C ASP A 22 3.27 16.70 -21.09
N ALA A 23 2.38 16.87 -20.10
CA ALA A 23 1.33 17.89 -20.11
C ALA A 23 1.82 19.30 -19.69
N GLY A 24 3.10 19.46 -19.33
CA GLY A 24 3.68 20.73 -18.91
C GLY A 24 3.21 21.20 -17.52
N LEU A 25 2.73 20.29 -16.67
CA LEU A 25 2.28 20.58 -15.30
C LEU A 25 3.45 20.67 -14.30
N GLY A 26 4.65 20.31 -14.74
CA GLY A 26 5.89 20.44 -13.98
C GLY A 26 6.33 19.15 -13.29
N HIS A 27 7.64 19.10 -13.02
CA HIS A 27 8.30 17.89 -12.54
C HIS A 27 8.18 17.67 -11.04
N VAL A 28 7.79 16.45 -10.68
CA VAL A 28 7.73 15.94 -9.30
C VAL A 28 8.63 14.73 -9.19
N GLU A 29 9.63 14.83 -8.32
CA GLU A 29 10.46 13.70 -7.93
C GLU A 29 9.73 12.94 -6.82
N ILE A 30 9.43 11.66 -7.04
CA ILE A 30 8.73 10.81 -6.07
C ILE A 30 9.68 9.76 -5.51
N GLU A 31 9.87 9.79 -4.20
CA GLU A 31 10.50 8.70 -3.45
C GLU A 31 9.40 7.71 -2.98
N SER A 32 9.56 6.43 -3.29
CA SER A 32 8.63 5.37 -2.87
C SER A 32 9.31 4.42 -1.88
N VAL A 33 8.78 4.38 -0.65
CA VAL A 33 9.31 3.54 0.45
C VAL A 33 8.18 2.78 1.16
N GLY A 34 8.51 2.04 2.23
CA GLY A 34 7.48 1.40 3.06
C GLY A 34 6.50 2.44 3.61
N GLY A 35 5.19 2.16 3.58
CA GLY A 35 4.19 3.16 3.97
C GLY A 35 4.31 3.65 5.42
N VAL A 36 4.81 2.80 6.32
CA VAL A 36 5.14 3.18 7.71
C VAL A 36 6.33 4.13 7.74
N ASP A 37 7.43 3.75 7.09
CA ASP A 37 8.65 4.59 6.98
C ASP A 37 8.37 5.96 6.36
N ALA A 38 7.56 6.02 5.29
CA ALA A 38 7.14 7.28 4.69
C ALA A 38 6.35 8.16 5.68
N ALA A 39 5.43 7.57 6.45
CA ALA A 39 4.69 8.31 7.46
C ALA A 39 5.60 8.81 8.60
N ASP A 40 6.52 7.97 9.05
CA ASP A 40 7.47 8.30 10.12
C ASP A 40 8.41 9.44 9.72
N ARG A 41 8.91 9.44 8.48
CA ARG A 41 9.74 10.54 7.93
C ARG A 41 9.00 11.87 7.89
N VAL A 42 7.75 11.87 7.42
CA VAL A 42 6.91 13.09 7.40
C VAL A 42 6.61 13.56 8.83
N ALA A 43 6.30 12.65 9.75
CA ALA A 43 6.06 12.98 11.16
C ALA A 43 7.34 13.49 11.86
N ALA A 44 8.52 13.03 11.45
CA ALA A 44 9.81 13.52 11.93
C ALA A 44 10.18 14.92 11.40
N GLY A 45 9.36 15.47 10.48
CA GLY A 45 9.56 16.81 9.92
C GLY A 45 10.48 16.84 8.69
N GLU A 46 10.72 15.72 8.04
CA GLU A 46 11.37 15.73 6.73
C GLU A 46 10.50 16.47 5.71
N GLU A 47 11.12 17.36 4.93
CA GLU A 47 10.41 18.27 4.04
C GLU A 47 10.01 17.59 2.72
N PHE A 48 8.69 17.51 2.48
CA PHE A 48 8.11 17.08 1.21
C PHE A 48 7.00 18.05 0.78
N ASP A 49 6.92 18.34 -0.52
CA ASP A 49 5.86 19.16 -1.10
C ASP A 49 4.54 18.36 -1.20
N LEU A 50 4.63 17.06 -1.48
CA LEU A 50 3.48 16.16 -1.66
C LEU A 50 3.67 14.85 -0.89
N VAL A 51 2.58 14.33 -0.31
CA VAL A 51 2.58 13.08 0.45
C VAL A 51 1.46 12.17 -0.06
N PHE A 52 1.82 10.98 -0.55
CA PHE A 52 0.89 9.99 -1.12
C PHE A 52 0.86 8.73 -0.26
N LEU A 53 -0.03 8.71 0.74
CA LEU A 53 -0.15 7.61 1.70
C LEU A 53 -1.60 7.15 1.85
N ALA A 54 -1.78 6.03 2.55
CA ALA A 54 -3.10 5.54 2.89
C ALA A 54 -3.87 6.55 3.77
N ASP A 55 -5.19 6.59 3.63
CA ASP A 55 -6.08 7.54 4.31
C ASP A 55 -5.82 7.63 5.82
N GLY A 56 -5.73 6.48 6.50
CA GLY A 56 -5.45 6.45 7.95
C GLY A 56 -4.09 7.03 8.35
N ALA A 57 -3.07 6.96 7.48
CA ALA A 57 -1.77 7.59 7.72
C ALA A 57 -1.84 9.10 7.51
N LEU A 58 -2.48 9.55 6.41
CA LEU A 58 -2.70 10.97 6.14
C LEU A 58 -3.53 11.63 7.23
N ALA A 59 -4.57 10.96 7.75
CA ALA A 59 -5.39 11.46 8.85
C ALA A 59 -4.57 11.70 10.12
N LYS A 60 -3.67 10.76 10.48
CA LYS A 60 -2.77 10.91 11.64
C LYS A 60 -1.78 12.06 11.44
N LEU A 61 -1.17 12.16 10.26
CA LEU A 61 -0.24 13.25 9.93
C LEU A 61 -0.92 14.61 9.95
N ALA A 62 -2.14 14.71 9.42
CA ALA A 62 -2.94 15.92 9.46
C ALA A 62 -3.32 16.32 10.89
N ALA A 63 -3.73 15.35 11.73
CA ALA A 63 -3.99 15.60 13.16
C ALA A 63 -2.74 16.07 13.92
N GLY A 64 -1.56 15.58 13.52
CA GLY A 64 -0.25 16.02 14.04
C GLY A 64 0.24 17.34 13.46
N GLY A 65 -0.45 17.94 12.48
CA GLY A 65 -0.04 19.19 11.84
C GLY A 65 1.09 19.04 10.81
N HIS A 66 1.43 17.82 10.40
CA HIS A 66 2.47 17.53 9.41
C HIS A 66 1.95 17.57 7.97
N VAL A 67 0.63 17.47 7.78
CA VAL A 67 -0.05 17.59 6.48
C VAL A 67 -1.17 18.62 6.60
N VAL A 68 -1.38 19.43 5.56
CA VAL A 68 -2.50 20.37 5.51
C VAL A 68 -3.81 19.58 5.37
N ALA A 69 -4.59 19.48 6.44
CA ALA A 69 -5.81 18.67 6.46
C ALA A 69 -6.77 18.96 5.30
N ALA A 70 -6.91 20.24 4.92
CA ALA A 70 -7.79 20.67 3.84
C ALA A 70 -7.31 20.26 2.43
N SER A 71 -6.05 19.82 2.27
CA SER A 71 -5.51 19.35 0.98
C SER A 71 -5.60 17.84 0.81
N VAL A 72 -6.02 17.09 1.83
CA VAL A 72 -6.15 15.63 1.74
C VAL A 72 -7.32 15.29 0.82
N ALA A 73 -7.04 14.59 -0.27
CA ALA A 73 -8.03 14.19 -1.26
C ALA A 73 -7.82 12.72 -1.68
N PRO A 74 -8.89 11.93 -1.83
CA PRO A 74 -8.77 10.56 -2.33
C PRO A 74 -8.37 10.56 -3.80
N LEU A 75 -7.31 9.80 -4.14
CA LEU A 75 -6.84 9.65 -5.52
C LEU A 75 -7.16 8.28 -6.09
N VAL A 76 -6.99 7.22 -5.29
CA VAL A 76 -7.15 5.83 -5.73
C VAL A 76 -7.69 4.94 -4.61
N LEU A 77 -8.34 3.85 -5.02
CA LEU A 77 -8.68 2.73 -4.15
C LEU A 77 -7.69 1.59 -4.43
N SER A 78 -6.86 1.25 -3.44
CA SER A 78 -5.96 0.10 -3.51
C SER A 78 -6.61 -1.11 -2.84
N GLN A 79 -6.89 -2.16 -3.62
CA GLN A 79 -7.44 -3.40 -3.10
C GLN A 79 -6.34 -4.29 -2.53
N VAL A 80 -6.72 -5.17 -1.61
CA VAL A 80 -5.85 -6.25 -1.12
C VAL A 80 -6.04 -7.48 -2.01
N ALA A 81 -4.94 -8.16 -2.31
CA ALA A 81 -4.95 -9.42 -3.04
C ALA A 81 -4.15 -10.48 -2.26
N VAL A 82 -4.49 -11.75 -2.48
CA VAL A 82 -3.72 -12.89 -2.00
C VAL A 82 -2.97 -13.50 -3.17
N GLY A 83 -1.65 -13.62 -3.03
CA GLY A 83 -0.81 -14.35 -3.97
C GLY A 83 -0.51 -15.76 -3.45
N ALA A 84 -0.63 -16.76 -4.32
CA ALA A 84 -0.16 -18.12 -4.07
C ALA A 84 0.96 -18.47 -5.08
N PRO A 85 1.90 -19.37 -4.75
CA PRO A 85 2.92 -19.81 -5.69
C PRO A 85 2.30 -20.36 -6.98
N SER A 86 2.83 -19.94 -8.13
CA SER A 86 2.41 -20.44 -9.46
C SER A 86 2.94 -21.86 -9.77
N GLY A 87 3.73 -22.44 -8.87
CA GLY A 87 4.42 -23.72 -9.08
C GLY A 87 5.58 -23.66 -10.07
N THR A 88 5.96 -22.46 -10.54
CA THR A 88 7.08 -22.24 -11.47
C THR A 88 7.95 -21.08 -11.01
N ASP A 89 9.20 -21.02 -11.50
CA ASP A 89 10.14 -19.93 -11.22
C ASP A 89 9.92 -18.69 -12.10
N ALA A 90 8.92 -18.72 -12.99
CA ALA A 90 8.60 -17.59 -13.84
C ALA A 90 8.03 -16.42 -13.02
N PRO A 91 8.31 -15.15 -13.39
CA PRO A 91 7.67 -14.00 -12.77
C PRO A 91 6.16 -14.15 -12.76
N ALA A 92 5.54 -13.87 -11.61
CA ALA A 92 4.10 -13.92 -11.47
C ALA A 92 3.44 -12.92 -12.42
N THR A 93 2.38 -13.35 -13.11
CA THR A 93 1.52 -12.50 -13.94
C THR A 93 0.13 -12.42 -13.31
N ALA A 94 -0.62 -11.36 -13.65
CA ALA A 94 -2.01 -11.27 -13.25
C ALA A 94 -2.79 -12.44 -13.88
N VAL A 95 -3.51 -13.19 -13.04
CA VAL A 95 -4.40 -14.28 -13.46
C VAL A 95 -5.84 -13.83 -13.31
N SER A 96 -6.69 -14.25 -14.25
CA SER A 96 -8.13 -13.91 -14.26
C SER A 96 -8.89 -14.68 -13.18
N ASP A 97 -8.44 -15.90 -12.88
CA ASP A 97 -9.06 -16.76 -11.89
C ASP A 97 -8.51 -16.45 -10.49
N PRO A 98 -9.37 -16.37 -9.47
CA PRO A 98 -8.90 -16.17 -8.11
C PRO A 98 -8.10 -17.37 -7.63
N ALA A 99 -7.02 -17.13 -6.88
CA ALA A 99 -6.20 -18.19 -6.29
C ALA A 99 -6.99 -19.09 -5.32
N PHE A 100 -8.09 -18.59 -4.78
CA PHE A 100 -8.97 -19.30 -3.85
C PHE A 100 -10.44 -19.10 -4.27
N PRO A 101 -11.29 -20.14 -4.19
CA PRO A 101 -12.69 -20.05 -4.56
C PRO A 101 -13.51 -19.17 -3.59
N ASP A 102 -13.10 -19.10 -2.32
CA ASP A 102 -13.80 -18.36 -1.27
C ASP A 102 -12.88 -18.09 -0.07
N ALA A 103 -13.44 -17.40 0.94
CA ALA A 103 -12.75 -17.11 2.19
C ALA A 103 -12.43 -18.35 3.03
N ALA A 104 -13.21 -19.44 2.90
CA ALA A 104 -12.94 -20.67 3.65
C ALA A 104 -11.66 -21.35 3.13
N ALA A 105 -11.46 -21.38 1.81
CA ALA A 105 -10.23 -21.89 1.21
C ALA A 105 -9.01 -21.04 1.59
N VAL A 106 -9.15 -19.70 1.69
CA VAL A 106 -8.08 -18.83 2.22
C VAL A 106 -7.77 -19.19 3.68
N ARG A 107 -8.80 -19.38 4.51
CA ARG A 107 -8.64 -19.74 5.92
C ARG A 107 -7.90 -21.05 6.12
N GLU A 108 -8.24 -22.08 5.35
CA GLU A 108 -7.53 -23.37 5.40
C GLU A 108 -6.10 -23.24 4.89
N ALA A 109 -5.85 -22.50 3.82
CA ALA A 109 -4.49 -22.23 3.35
C ALA A 109 -3.63 -21.52 4.41
N ILE A 110 -4.19 -20.58 5.16
CA ILE A 110 -3.52 -19.93 6.30
C ILE A 110 -3.19 -20.95 7.40
N ARG A 111 -4.11 -21.88 7.72
CA ARG A 111 -3.88 -22.92 8.73
C ARG A 111 -2.76 -23.89 8.34
N GLU A 112 -2.65 -24.22 7.05
CA GLU A 112 -1.65 -25.16 6.53
C GLU A 112 -0.29 -24.49 6.27
N ALA A 113 -0.27 -23.17 6.09
CA ALA A 113 0.94 -22.42 5.78
C ALA A 113 1.94 -22.44 6.93
N ARG A 114 3.19 -22.83 6.65
CA ARG A 114 4.29 -22.70 7.62
C ARG A 114 4.74 -21.25 7.83
N LYS A 115 4.60 -20.43 6.78
CA LYS A 115 5.00 -19.02 6.73
C LYS A 115 4.06 -18.27 5.80
N ILE A 116 3.73 -17.04 6.17
CA ILE A 116 2.89 -16.13 5.39
C ILE A 116 3.68 -14.83 5.23
N GLY A 117 3.88 -14.39 3.99
CA GLY A 117 4.43 -13.06 3.71
C GLY A 117 3.29 -12.04 3.68
N TYR A 118 3.42 -10.96 4.45
CA TYR A 118 2.44 -9.88 4.49
C TYR A 118 3.15 -8.53 4.66
N SER A 119 2.48 -7.44 4.27
CA SER A 119 3.05 -6.10 4.39
C SER A 119 3.02 -5.62 5.84
N THR A 120 3.86 -4.65 6.21
CA THR A 120 3.77 -3.98 7.53
C THR A 120 2.81 -2.79 7.52
N GLY A 121 2.24 -2.47 6.36
CA GLY A 121 1.30 -1.35 6.19
C GLY A 121 -0.17 -1.77 6.40
N PRO A 122 -1.12 -0.92 5.98
CA PRO A 122 -2.55 -1.13 6.21
C PRO A 122 -3.08 -2.48 5.70
N SER A 123 -2.58 -2.99 4.57
CA SER A 123 -2.98 -4.30 4.05
C SER A 123 -2.56 -5.46 4.94
N GLY A 124 -1.42 -5.36 5.63
CA GLY A 124 -0.98 -6.33 6.62
C GLY A 124 -1.76 -6.26 7.91
N THR A 125 -2.04 -5.05 8.42
CA THR A 125 -2.92 -4.86 9.57
C THR A 125 -4.30 -5.47 9.31
N ALA A 126 -4.85 -5.28 8.12
CA ALA A 126 -6.12 -5.89 7.71
C ALA A 126 -6.05 -7.42 7.70
N LEU A 127 -4.96 -8.00 7.19
CA LEU A 127 -4.76 -9.46 7.22
C LEU A 127 -4.70 -10.00 8.66
N VAL A 128 -3.96 -9.34 9.55
CA VAL A 128 -3.85 -9.76 10.96
C VAL A 128 -5.21 -9.72 11.66
N SER A 129 -5.98 -8.63 11.50
CA SER A 129 -7.33 -8.53 12.05
C SER A 129 -8.25 -9.64 11.52
N MET A 130 -8.18 -9.94 10.22
CA MET A 130 -8.97 -11.03 9.63
C MET A 130 -8.62 -12.41 10.22
N ILE A 131 -7.33 -12.67 10.49
CA ILE A 131 -6.87 -13.90 11.14
C ILE A 131 -7.39 -14.00 12.58
N GLU A 132 -7.35 -12.89 13.33
CA GLU A 132 -7.92 -12.79 14.68
C GLU A 132 -9.44 -13.06 14.67
N ASP A 133 -10.18 -12.41 13.76
CA ASP A 133 -11.63 -12.56 13.61
C ASP A 133 -12.03 -14.01 13.24
N TRP A 134 -11.16 -14.75 12.54
CA TRP A 134 -11.35 -16.17 12.22
C TRP A 134 -11.00 -17.13 13.37
N GLY A 135 -10.56 -16.60 14.51
CA GLY A 135 -10.10 -17.38 15.66
C GLY A 135 -8.84 -18.19 15.33
N LEU A 136 -7.97 -17.64 14.47
CA LEU A 136 -6.70 -18.26 14.07
C LEU A 136 -5.48 -17.63 14.76
N SER A 137 -5.69 -16.58 15.56
CA SER A 137 -4.65 -16.03 16.43
C SER A 137 -4.26 -17.08 17.47
N ALA A 138 -2.95 -17.38 17.55
CA ALA A 138 -2.37 -18.30 18.53
C ALA A 138 -2.47 -17.75 19.96
#